data_AF-A0A822CXA0-F1
#
_entry.id   AF-A0A822CXA0-F1
#
_cell.length_a   1.000
_cell.length_b   1.000
_cell.length_c   1.000
_cell.angle_alpha   90.00
_cell.angle_beta   90.00
_cell.angle_gamma   90.00
#
_symmetry.space_group_name_H-M   'P 1'
#
loop_
_entity.id
_entity.type
_entity.pdbx_description
1 polymer ?
#
loop_
_entity_poly.entity_id
_entity_poly.type
_entity_poly.pdbx_seq_one_letter_code
_entity_poly.pdbx_strand_id
1 'polypeptide(L)'
;MSGINKGVQACVNDKLQREVIFIPWGAHSSNLAVKYACDCSTQFILLFYLLQELYNYFTGSAKRHHILREKLKASEFGLMVKNLADTRWIASFTSLHAVDVSLDQIIE
;
A
#
# COMPACT_ATOMS: atom_id res chain seq x y z
N MET A 1 -8.40 -3.03 -17.92
CA MET A 1 -8.61 -1.58 -18.11
C MET A 1 -9.58 -1.36 -19.26
N SER A 2 -10.84 -1.13 -18.94
CA SER A 2 -11.93 -0.77 -19.85
C SER A 2 -12.05 0.75 -19.92
N GLY A 3 -11.01 1.42 -20.44
CA GLY A 3 -11.07 2.87 -20.64
C GLY A 3 -12.20 3.24 -21.61
N ILE A 4 -12.96 4.28 -21.26
CA ILE A 4 -14.13 4.76 -22.03
C ILE A 4 -13.75 5.17 -23.47
N ASN A 5 -12.53 5.73 -23.65
CA ASN A 5 -12.01 6.12 -24.96
C ASN A 5 -10.83 5.23 -25.34
N LYS A 6 -10.94 4.45 -26.43
CA LYS A 6 -9.87 3.57 -26.93
C LYS A 6 -9.28 2.64 -25.85
N GLY A 7 -10.11 2.13 -24.94
CA GLY A 7 -9.68 1.15 -23.95
C GLY A 7 -9.08 -0.10 -24.60
N VAL A 8 -8.17 -0.78 -23.90
CA VAL A 8 -7.44 -1.95 -24.42
C VAL A 8 -8.40 -2.98 -25.00
N GLN A 9 -9.53 -3.24 -24.34
CA GLN A 9 -10.55 -4.17 -24.81
C GLN A 9 -11.16 -3.73 -26.15
N ALA A 10 -11.50 -2.44 -26.31
CA ALA A 10 -12.05 -1.91 -27.55
C ALA A 10 -11.03 -2.03 -28.71
N CYS A 11 -9.77 -1.70 -28.46
CA CYS A 11 -8.69 -1.84 -29.45
C CYS A 11 -8.45 -3.31 -29.85
N VAL A 12 -8.53 -4.24 -28.91
CA VAL A 12 -8.35 -5.67 -29.18
C VAL A 12 -9.54 -6.24 -29.95
N ASN A 13 -10.77 -5.86 -29.59
CA ASN A 13 -11.97 -6.29 -30.29
C ASN A 13 -11.98 -5.81 -31.74
N ASP A 14 -11.62 -4.55 -31.97
CA ASP A 14 -11.50 -3.96 -33.32
C ASP A 14 -10.45 -4.68 -34.17
N LYS A 15 -9.25 -4.92 -33.62
CA LYS A 15 -8.18 -5.63 -34.34
C LYS A 15 -8.52 -7.08 -34.67
N LEU A 16 -9.22 -7.77 -33.78
CA LEU A 16 -9.55 -9.19 -33.95
C LEU A 16 -10.92 -9.40 -34.61
N GLN A 17 -11.67 -8.33 -34.87
CA GLN A 17 -13.02 -8.36 -35.46
C GLN A 17 -13.96 -9.32 -34.72
N ARG A 18 -13.78 -9.44 -33.40
CA ARG A 18 -14.62 -10.28 -32.52
C ARG A 18 -14.63 -9.73 -31.11
N GLU A 19 -15.67 -10.06 -30.36
CA GLU A 19 -15.72 -9.74 -28.94
C GLU A 19 -14.72 -10.62 -28.17
N VAL A 20 -13.79 -9.99 -27.47
CA VAL A 20 -12.88 -10.65 -26.53
C VAL A 20 -13.36 -10.38 -25.11
N ILE A 21 -13.64 -11.47 -24.41
CA ILE A 21 -14.02 -11.43 -23.00
C ILE A 21 -12.81 -11.00 -22.18
N PHE A 22 -12.93 -9.84 -21.53
CA PHE A 22 -11.96 -9.38 -20.56
C PHE A 22 -12.37 -9.88 -19.17
N ILE A 23 -11.53 -10.70 -18.55
CA ILE A 23 -11.71 -11.15 -17.17
C ILE A 23 -10.79 -10.30 -16.29
N PRO A 24 -11.33 -9.45 -15.39
CA PRO A 24 -10.50 -8.68 -14.47
C PRO A 24 -9.77 -9.62 -13.50
N TRP A 25 -8.53 -9.26 -13.14
CA TRP A 25 -7.77 -10.04 -12.16
C TRP A 25 -8.39 -9.89 -10.77
N GLY A 26 -8.80 -11.01 -10.18
CA GLY A 26 -9.54 -11.01 -8.91
C GLY A 26 -8.84 -10.27 -7.79
N ALA A 27 -7.52 -10.39 -7.67
CA ALA A 27 -6.78 -9.67 -6.64
C ALA A 27 -6.69 -8.16 -6.89
N HIS A 28 -6.79 -7.66 -8.13
CA HIS A 28 -6.94 -6.22 -8.38
C HIS A 28 -8.31 -5.74 -7.91
N SER A 29 -9.36 -6.50 -8.22
CA SER A 29 -10.72 -6.21 -7.77
C SER A 29 -10.81 -6.20 -6.24
N SER A 30 -10.21 -7.18 -5.56
CA SER A 30 -10.16 -7.22 -4.09
C SER A 30 -9.36 -6.05 -3.51
N ASN A 31 -8.21 -5.71 -4.10
CA ASN A 31 -7.41 -4.56 -3.69
C ASN A 31 -8.22 -3.25 -3.79
N LEU A 32 -9.00 -3.10 -4.87
CA LEU A 32 -9.84 -1.93 -5.08
C LEU A 32 -11.01 -1.89 -4.09
N ALA A 33 -11.66 -3.02 -3.82
CA ALA A 33 -12.75 -3.12 -2.84
C ALA A 33 -12.29 -2.72 -1.44
N VAL A 34 -11.15 -3.24 -0.98
CA VAL A 34 -10.61 -2.90 0.35
C VAL A 34 -10.19 -1.43 0.41
N LYS A 35 -9.53 -0.91 -0.64
CA LYS A 35 -9.19 0.52 -0.73
C LYS A 35 -10.43 1.39 -0.57
N TYR A 36 -11.49 1.12 -1.32
CA TYR A 36 -12.75 1.89 -1.21
C TYR A 36 -13.39 1.77 0.16
N ALA A 37 -13.40 0.58 0.77
CA ALA A 37 -13.95 0.39 2.12
C ALA A 37 -13.22 1.26 3.15
N CYS A 38 -11.89 1.36 3.05
CA CYS A 38 -11.08 2.20 3.92
C CYS A 38 -11.23 3.69 3.62
N ASP A 39 -11.32 4.08 2.35
CA ASP A 39 -11.53 5.47 1.93
C ASP A 39 -12.90 6.02 2.35
N CYS A 40 -13.87 5.15 2.67
CA CYS A 40 -15.15 5.54 3.26
C CYS A 40 -15.07 5.86 4.76
N SER A 41 -13.96 5.58 5.43
CA SER A 41 -13.81 5.74 6.89
C SER A 41 -12.70 6.73 7.24
N THR A 42 -13.09 7.83 7.89
CA THR A 42 -12.13 8.84 8.37
C THR A 42 -11.08 8.25 9.30
N GLN A 43 -11.42 7.25 10.11
CA GLN A 43 -10.47 6.59 11.01
C GLN A 43 -9.35 5.88 10.24
N PHE A 44 -9.70 5.15 9.19
CA PHE A 44 -8.72 4.47 8.34
C PHE A 44 -7.88 5.47 7.54
N ILE A 45 -8.49 6.54 7.02
CA ILE A 45 -7.76 7.61 6.34
C ILE A 45 -6.69 8.22 7.27
N LEU A 46 -7.08 8.58 8.49
CA LEU A 46 -6.16 9.16 9.49
C LEU A 46 -5.05 8.18 9.89
N LEU A 47 -5.39 6.89 10.03
CA LEU A 47 -4.42 5.84 10.31
C LEU A 47 -3.36 5.75 9.19
N PHE A 48 -3.76 5.67 7.93
CA PHE A 48 -2.80 5.59 6.83
C PHE A 48 -1.97 6.87 6.68
N TYR A 49 -2.57 8.03 6.94
CA TYR A 49 -1.81 9.28 7.00
C TYR A 49 -0.73 9.24 8.08
N LEU A 50 -1.07 8.77 9.29
CA LEU A 50 -0.09 8.60 10.37
C LEU A 50 1.04 7.64 10.00
N LEU A 51 0.72 6.50 9.37
CA LEU A 51 1.72 5.54 8.91
C LEU A 51 2.68 6.17 7.88
N GLN A 52 2.15 6.98 6.96
CA GLN A 52 2.98 7.72 5.99
C GLN A 52 3.89 8.73 6.67
N GLU A 53 3.37 9.49 7.63
CA GLU A 53 4.14 10.49 8.36
C GLU A 53 5.23 9.85 9.22
N LEU A 54 4.98 8.69 9.83
CA LEU A 54 6.00 7.91 10.52
C LEU A 54 7.11 7.48 9.57
N TYR A 55 6.75 6.94 8.40
CA TYR A 55 7.73 6.58 7.38
C TYR A 55 8.57 7.79 6.95
N ASN A 56 7.92 8.91 6.62
CA ASN A 56 8.57 10.16 6.21
C ASN A 56 9.49 10.70 7.31
N TYR A 57 9.06 10.64 8.57
CA TYR A 57 9.84 11.08 9.72
C TYR A 57 11.15 10.29 9.82
N PHE A 58 11.10 8.96 9.86
CA PHE A 58 12.31 8.16 10.03
C PHE A 58 13.22 8.22 8.80
N THR A 59 12.66 8.16 7.59
CA THR A 59 13.48 8.18 6.36
C THR A 59 14.00 9.56 5.98
N GLY A 60 13.35 10.64 6.42
CA GLY A 60 13.78 12.02 6.17
C GLY A 60 15.08 12.41 6.89
N SER A 61 15.63 11.56 7.76
CA SER A 61 16.92 11.79 8.41
C SER A 61 17.73 10.50 8.48
N ALA A 62 18.91 10.48 7.87
CA ALA A 62 19.83 9.34 7.93
C ALA A 62 20.14 8.93 9.39
N LYS A 63 20.24 9.91 10.30
CA LYS A 63 20.44 9.67 11.73
C LYS A 63 19.25 8.94 12.35
N ARG A 64 18.02 9.46 12.18
CA ARG A 64 16.80 8.81 12.73
C ARG A 64 16.60 7.42 12.15
N HIS A 65 16.80 7.29 10.84
CA HIS A 65 16.73 6.01 10.15
C HIS A 65 17.76 4.99 10.66
N HIS A 66 18.99 5.44 10.94
CA HIS A 66 20.01 4.58 11.53
C HIS A 66 19.65 4.15 12.95
N ILE A 67 19.24 5.08 13.82
CA ILE A 67 18.83 4.77 15.20
C ILE A 67 17.69 3.73 15.21
N LEU A 68 16.64 3.96 14.42
CA LEU A 68 15.53 3.02 14.33
C LEU A 68 16.00 1.64 13.87
N ARG A 69 16.88 1.56 12.87
CA ARG A 69 17.42 0.27 12.40
C ARG A 69 18.18 -0.47 13.48
N GLU A 70 18.99 0.21 14.28
CA GLU A 70 19.72 -0.43 15.37
C GLU A 70 18.76 -0.95 16.46
N LYS A 71 17.71 -0.20 16.79
CA LYS A 71 16.66 -0.67 17.71
C LYS A 71 15.90 -1.88 17.16
N LEU A 72 15.55 -1.86 15.87
CA LEU A 72 14.86 -2.98 15.23
C LEU A 72 15.72 -4.24 15.15
N LYS A 73 17.04 -4.12 14.95
CA LYS A 73 17.97 -5.27 14.96
C LYS A 73 18.08 -5.94 16.33
N ALA A 74 17.89 -5.18 17.40
CA ALA A 74 17.89 -5.71 18.76
C ALA A 74 16.59 -6.44 19.12
N SER A 75 15.53 -6.29 18.31
CA SER A 75 14.25 -6.97 18.46
C SER A 75 14.19 -8.22 17.58
N GLU A 76 13.72 -9.34 18.12
CA GLU A 76 13.57 -10.60 17.38
C GLU A 76 12.61 -10.48 16.19
N PHE A 77 11.61 -9.60 16.30
CA PHE A 77 10.57 -9.41 15.28
C PHE A 77 10.55 -8.00 14.68
N GLY A 78 11.59 -7.19 14.90
CA GLY A 78 11.65 -5.80 14.45
C GLY A 78 11.44 -5.63 12.94
N LEU A 79 10.38 -4.92 12.55
CA LEU A 79 10.01 -4.58 11.19
C LEU A 79 10.06 -3.07 10.97
N MET A 80 10.62 -2.69 9.82
CA MET A 80 10.66 -1.29 9.40
C MET A 80 9.33 -0.85 8.78
N VAL A 81 8.84 0.32 9.20
CA VAL A 81 7.70 1.00 8.57
C VAL A 81 7.97 1.19 7.08
N LYS A 82 6.97 0.92 6.24
CA LYS A 82 7.11 0.96 4.78
C LYS A 82 6.34 2.14 4.20
N ASN A 83 6.83 2.64 3.06
CA ASN A 83 6.08 3.62 2.29
C ASN A 83 4.75 3.01 1.83
N LEU A 84 3.67 3.80 1.90
CA LEU A 84 2.39 3.39 1.36
C LEU A 84 2.43 3.42 -0.17
N ALA A 85 1.58 2.62 -0.81
CA ALA A 85 1.48 2.56 -2.26
C ALA A 85 0.03 2.67 -2.69
N ASP A 86 -0.28 3.65 -3.55
CA ASP A 86 -1.65 3.90 -4.00
C ASP A 86 -2.27 2.74 -4.77
N THR A 87 -1.43 1.97 -5.47
CA THR A 87 -1.82 0.88 -6.37
C THR A 87 -1.74 -0.50 -5.70
N ARG A 88 -1.11 -0.60 -4.52
CA ARG A 88 -0.85 -1.88 -3.85
C ARG A 88 -1.20 -1.78 -2.37
N TRP A 89 -2.43 -2.14 -2.04
CA TRP A 89 -2.95 -2.19 -0.67
C TRP A 89 -2.09 -3.01 0.28
N ILE A 90 -1.40 -4.04 -0.24
CA ILE A 90 -0.48 -4.85 0.55
C ILE A 90 0.62 -4.01 1.22
N ALA A 91 1.01 -2.87 0.64
CA ALA A 91 1.95 -1.95 1.26
C ALA A 91 1.36 -1.33 2.54
N SER A 92 0.09 -0.93 2.53
CA SER A 92 -0.62 -0.42 3.70
C SER A 92 -0.71 -1.45 4.81
N PHE A 93 -1.09 -2.69 4.47
CA PHE A 93 -1.12 -3.78 5.43
C PHE A 93 0.27 -4.07 6.02
N THR A 94 1.31 -4.10 5.17
CA THR A 94 2.67 -4.36 5.63
C THR A 94 3.19 -3.25 6.53
N SER A 95 2.85 -1.99 6.24
CA SER A 95 3.22 -0.85 7.08
C SER A 95 2.50 -0.88 8.42
N LEU A 96 1.21 -1.21 8.43
CA LEU A 96 0.44 -1.38 9.66
C LEU A 96 1.03 -2.50 10.53
N HIS A 97 1.31 -3.65 9.92
CA HIS A 97 1.90 -4.79 10.61
C HIS A 97 3.31 -4.46 11.16
N ALA A 98 4.11 -3.69 10.43
CA ALA A 98 5.42 -3.25 10.92
C ALA A 98 5.30 -2.37 12.17
N VAL A 99 4.34 -1.45 12.20
CA VAL A 99 4.09 -0.62 13.39
C VAL A 99 3.56 -1.46 14.54
N ASP A 100 2.63 -2.38 14.29
CA ASP A 100 2.06 -3.25 15.32
C ASP A 100 3.14 -4.10 16.03
N VAL A 101 4.04 -4.71 15.25
CA VAL A 101 5.10 -5.57 15.79
C VAL A 101 6.25 -4.77 16.41
N SER A 102 6.52 -3.55 15.92
CA SER A 102 7.71 -2.76 16.32
C SER A 102 7.37 -1.50 17.09
N LEU A 103 6.17 -1.43 17.67
CA LEU A 103 5.66 -0.23 18.32
C LEU A 103 6.60 0.25 19.45
N ASP A 104 7.09 -0.70 20.24
CA ASP A 104 7.98 -0.41 21.37
C ASP A 104 9.28 0.24 20.90
N GLN A 105 9.88 -0.26 19.81
CA GLN A 105 11.11 0.31 19.25
C GLN A 105 10.88 1.66 18.56
N ILE A 106 9.66 1.93 18.10
CA ILE A 106 9.29 3.18 17.45
C ILE A 106 9.07 4.31 18.46
N ILE A 107 8.52 4.01 19.64
CA ILE A 107 8.15 5.00 20.66
C ILE A 107 9.34 5.38 21.56
N GLU A 108 10.26 4.45 21.79
CA GLU A 108 11.46 4.67 22.61
C GLU A 108 12.52 5.55 21.90
#